data_AF-A0A6N2EA07-F1
#
_entry.id   AF-A0A6N2EA07-F1
#
_cell.length_a   1.000
_cell.length_b   1.000
_cell.length_c   1.000
_cell.angle_alpha   90.00
_cell.angle_beta   90.00
_cell.angle_gamma   90.00
#
_symmetry.space_group_name_H-M   'P 1'
#
loop_
_entity.id
_entity.type
_entity.pdbx_description
1 polymer ?
#
loop_
_entity_poly.entity_id
_entity_poly.type
_entity_poly.pdbx_seq_one_letter_code
_entity_poly.pdbx_strand_id
1 'polypeptide(L)'
;MSVSNEFGMIRRASFEEDARQAFFGVQLSRYLARKRTRRIATPAEADMLLQLLLQSWEEQRDQVVRSQASATELMEAFGRVQIVFPYVELPPDFRDPMIEVDFDQGERVQPERRCWCGSGLSHFRCHGRIPGTIEQGIGKFWPIIPR
;
A
#
# COMPACT_ATOMS: atom_id res chain seq x y z
N MET A 1 23.63 23.35 13.37
CA MET A 1 23.22 21.98 13.71
C MET A 1 23.13 21.19 12.42
N SER A 2 23.81 20.04 12.30
CA SER A 2 23.70 19.20 11.09
C SER A 2 22.27 18.69 10.95
N VAL A 3 21.69 18.83 9.75
CA VAL A 3 20.34 18.33 9.42
C VAL A 3 20.33 16.79 9.31
N SER A 4 21.51 16.19 9.15
CA SER A 4 21.68 14.74 8.96
C SER A 4 22.03 14.02 10.27
N ASN A 5 21.46 12.82 10.46
CA ASN A 5 21.80 11.88 11.53
C ASN A 5 22.98 10.98 11.16
N GLU A 6 23.39 10.12 12.07
CA GLU A 6 24.56 9.22 11.90
C GLU A 6 24.36 8.17 10.80
N PHE A 7 23.11 7.93 10.41
CA PHE A 7 22.73 7.04 9.31
C PHE A 7 22.65 7.76 7.95
N GLY A 8 22.98 9.06 7.89
CA GLY A 8 22.92 9.86 6.66
C GLY A 8 21.51 10.29 6.24
N MET A 9 20.53 10.23 7.15
CA MET A 9 19.15 10.65 6.90
C MET A 9 18.80 11.94 7.64
N ILE A 10 17.66 12.54 7.32
CA ILE A 10 17.12 13.68 8.09
C ILE A 10 16.96 13.26 9.56
N ARG A 11 17.57 14.04 10.46
CA ARG A 11 17.54 13.80 11.91
C ARG A 11 16.12 13.91 12.47
N ARG A 12 15.75 12.96 13.32
CA ARG A 12 14.46 12.88 14.03
C ARG A 12 14.59 13.30 15.49
N ALA A 13 13.50 13.16 16.26
CA ALA A 13 13.44 13.64 17.64
C ALA A 13 14.30 12.80 18.59
N SER A 14 14.54 11.53 18.25
CA SER A 14 15.36 10.62 19.05
C SER A 14 16.24 9.70 18.19
N PHE A 15 17.29 9.18 18.80
CA PHE A 15 18.14 8.14 18.19
C PHE A 15 17.32 6.89 17.82
N GLU A 16 16.35 6.51 18.64
CA GLU A 16 15.48 5.37 18.36
C GLU A 16 14.68 5.59 17.07
N GLU A 17 14.11 6.78 16.87
CA GLU A 17 13.39 7.11 15.64
C GLU A 17 14.30 7.11 14.41
N ASP A 18 15.51 7.65 14.56
CA ASP A 18 16.54 7.62 13.51
C ASP A 18 16.92 6.17 13.15
N ALA A 19 17.16 5.32 14.14
CA ALA A 19 17.51 3.92 13.96
C ALA A 19 16.35 3.10 13.35
N ARG A 20 15.10 3.36 13.79
CA ARG A 20 13.89 2.76 13.22
C ARG A 20 13.76 3.09 11.74
N GLN A 21 13.96 4.36 11.38
CA GLN A 21 13.90 4.80 9.99
C GLN A 21 15.00 4.14 9.14
N ALA A 22 16.20 3.96 9.71
CA ALA A 22 17.31 3.29 9.05
C ALA A 22 16.98 1.82 8.78
N PHE A 23 16.46 1.12 9.81
CA PHE A 23 16.00 -0.25 9.70
C PHE A 23 14.95 -0.41 8.61
N PHE A 24 13.92 0.45 8.58
CA PHE A 24 12.88 0.42 7.54
C PHE A 24 13.48 0.63 6.15
N GLY A 25 14.40 1.58 5.99
CA GLY A 25 15.08 1.85 4.72
C GLY A 25 15.84 0.63 4.19
N VAL A 26 16.59 -0.06 5.07
CA VAL A 26 17.35 -1.28 4.72
C VAL A 26 16.41 -2.39 4.25
N GLN A 27 15.35 -2.67 5.01
CA GLN A 27 14.42 -3.77 4.69
C GLN A 27 13.60 -3.47 3.43
N LEU A 28 13.10 -2.23 3.30
CA LEU A 28 12.34 -1.82 2.12
C LEU A 28 13.18 -1.86 0.85
N SER A 29 14.44 -1.42 0.92
CA SER A 29 15.36 -1.49 -0.23
C SER A 29 15.57 -2.94 -0.69
N ARG A 30 15.72 -3.88 0.25
CA ARG A 30 15.83 -5.32 -0.06
C ARG A 30 14.57 -5.88 -0.68
N TYR A 31 13.40 -5.50 -0.16
CA TYR A 31 12.12 -5.92 -0.72
C TYR A 31 11.94 -5.43 -2.16
N LEU A 32 12.17 -4.13 -2.40
CA LEU A 32 12.02 -3.50 -3.71
C LEU A 32 13.05 -4.02 -4.73
N ALA A 33 14.27 -4.33 -4.30
CA ALA A 33 15.30 -4.91 -5.17
C ALA A 33 14.91 -6.28 -5.73
N ARG A 34 14.09 -7.05 -5.00
CA ARG A 34 13.58 -8.36 -5.45
C ARG A 34 12.37 -8.23 -6.37
N LYS A 35 11.65 -7.09 -6.36
CA LYS A 35 10.51 -6.87 -7.25
C LYS A 35 10.96 -6.40 -8.62
N ARG A 36 10.39 -6.98 -9.67
CA ARG A 36 10.59 -6.51 -11.07
C ARG A 36 10.27 -5.03 -11.25
N THR A 37 9.19 -4.56 -10.62
CA THR A 37 8.71 -3.17 -10.77
C THR A 37 9.44 -2.17 -9.88
N ARG A 38 10.24 -2.63 -8.90
CA ARG A 38 10.92 -1.81 -7.88
C ARG A 38 10.03 -0.79 -7.17
N ARG A 39 8.72 -1.04 -7.11
CA ARG A 39 7.73 -0.16 -6.49
C ARG A 39 6.66 -0.97 -5.75
N ILE A 40 6.08 -0.35 -4.72
CA ILE A 40 4.86 -0.82 -4.05
C ILE A 40 3.69 -0.56 -5.00
N ALA A 41 2.89 -1.58 -5.29
CA ALA A 41 1.87 -1.54 -6.34
C ALA A 41 0.47 -1.18 -5.82
N THR A 42 0.14 -1.61 -4.60
CA THR A 42 -1.20 -1.44 -4.01
C THR A 42 -1.14 -0.89 -2.58
N PRO A 43 -2.20 -0.22 -2.10
CA PRO A 43 -2.30 0.19 -0.70
C PRO A 43 -2.21 -0.99 0.26
N ALA A 44 -2.86 -2.12 -0.06
CA ALA A 44 -2.79 -3.33 0.75
C ALA A 44 -1.36 -3.88 0.88
N GLU A 45 -0.56 -3.78 -0.18
CA GLU A 45 0.87 -4.13 -0.12
C GLU A 45 1.63 -3.17 0.81
N ALA A 46 1.35 -1.87 0.75
CA ALA A 46 1.96 -0.88 1.63
C ALA A 46 1.62 -1.16 3.10
N ASP A 47 0.35 -1.43 3.40
CA ASP A 47 -0.13 -1.72 4.76
C ASP A 47 0.51 -3.00 5.31
N MET A 48 0.54 -4.06 4.50
CA MET A 48 1.19 -5.32 4.85
C MET A 48 2.69 -5.13 5.13
N LEU A 49 3.40 -4.40 4.25
CA LEU A 49 4.82 -4.11 4.45
C LEU A 49 5.04 -3.33 5.74
N LEU A 50 4.23 -2.31 6.00
CA LEU A 50 4.34 -1.50 7.21
C LEU A 50 4.13 -2.37 8.47
N GLN A 51 3.12 -3.24 8.48
CA GLN A 51 2.87 -4.14 9.60
C GLN A 51 4.06 -5.08 9.86
N LEU A 52 4.60 -5.70 8.82
CA LEU A 52 5.77 -6.59 8.94
C LEU A 52 7.01 -5.84 9.45
N LEU A 53 7.24 -4.63 8.95
CA LEU A 53 8.37 -3.79 9.37
C LEU A 53 8.22 -3.37 10.84
N LEU A 54 7.03 -2.96 11.26
CA LEU A 54 6.75 -2.57 12.65
C LEU A 54 6.95 -3.75 13.59
N GLN A 55 6.34 -4.90 13.29
CA GLN A 55 6.51 -6.11 14.10
C GLN A 55 7.98 -6.50 14.22
N SER A 56 8.70 -6.54 13.09
CA SER A 56 10.12 -6.90 13.09
C SER A 56 10.98 -5.87 13.84
N TRP A 57 10.60 -4.59 13.82
CA TRP A 57 11.28 -3.57 14.61
C TRP A 57 11.05 -3.76 16.10
N GLU A 58 9.82 -4.05 16.54
CA GLU A 58 9.53 -4.28 17.96
C GLU A 58 10.37 -5.41 18.55
N GLU A 59 10.62 -6.47 17.78
CA GLU A 59 11.49 -7.58 18.19
C GLU A 59 12.97 -7.16 18.37
N GLN A 60 13.43 -6.14 17.63
CA GLN A 60 14.82 -5.67 17.67
C GLN A 60 15.01 -4.42 18.55
N ARG A 61 13.93 -3.68 18.83
CA ARG A 61 13.95 -2.34 19.44
C ARG A 61 14.76 -2.32 20.73
N ASP A 62 14.46 -3.22 21.66
CA ASP A 62 15.07 -3.21 22.99
C ASP A 62 16.57 -3.50 22.93
N GLN A 63 17.01 -4.34 21.97
CA GLN A 63 18.43 -4.60 21.73
C GLN A 63 19.12 -3.37 21.14
N VAL A 64 18.50 -2.70 20.17
CA VAL A 64 19.07 -1.52 19.51
C VAL A 64 19.17 -0.33 20.46
N VAL A 65 18.11 -0.03 21.20
CA VAL A 65 18.06 1.11 22.14
C VAL A 65 19.06 0.96 23.28
N ARG A 66 19.30 -0.27 23.74
CA ARG A 66 20.28 -0.57 24.80
C ARG A 66 21.69 -0.77 24.27
N SER A 67 21.86 -0.89 22.95
CA SER A 67 23.18 -1.08 22.36
C SER A 67 24.00 0.20 22.45
N GLN A 68 25.30 0.05 22.66
CA GLN A 68 26.30 1.10 22.43
C GLN A 68 26.95 0.95 21.05
N ALA A 69 26.25 0.25 20.14
CA ALA A 69 26.75 -0.01 18.80
C ALA A 69 26.78 1.29 18.00
N SER A 70 27.83 1.47 17.21
CA SER A 70 27.93 2.57 16.25
C SER A 70 26.88 2.44 15.14
N ALA A 71 26.56 3.55 14.47
CA ALA A 71 25.64 3.54 13.34
C ALA A 71 26.03 2.54 12.24
N THR A 72 27.33 2.36 11.98
CA THR A 72 27.83 1.38 11.00
C THR A 72 27.55 -0.05 11.42
N GLU A 73 27.80 -0.40 12.69
CA GLU A 73 27.51 -1.74 13.23
C GLU A 73 26.01 -2.03 13.22
N LEU A 74 25.17 -1.02 13.52
CA LEU A 74 23.72 -1.15 13.44
C LEU A 74 23.24 -1.37 12.00
N MET A 75 23.81 -0.67 11.02
CA MET A 75 23.48 -0.88 9.60
C MET A 75 23.81 -2.31 9.15
N GLU A 76 24.94 -2.87 9.59
CA GLU A 76 25.27 -4.27 9.34
C GLU A 76 24.29 -5.23 10.02
N ALA A 77 23.93 -4.96 11.28
CA ALA A 77 22.98 -5.76 12.03
C ALA A 77 21.59 -5.76 11.36
N PHE A 78 21.11 -4.59 10.94
CA PHE A 78 19.85 -4.46 10.19
C PHE A 78 19.90 -5.26 8.89
N GLY A 79 21.03 -5.27 8.18
CA GLY A 79 21.23 -6.07 6.98
C GLY A 79 21.11 -7.59 7.21
N ARG A 80 21.41 -8.08 8.42
CA ARG A 80 21.34 -9.50 8.77
C ARG A 80 19.92 -9.95 9.13
N VAL A 81 19.07 -9.06 9.62
CA VAL A 81 17.66 -9.36 9.91
C VAL A 81 16.96 -9.78 8.62
N GLN A 82 16.28 -10.94 8.64
CA GLN A 82 15.55 -11.45 7.48
C GLN A 82 14.05 -11.39 7.74
N ILE A 83 13.37 -10.50 7.03
CA ILE A 83 11.90 -10.47 6.99
C ILE A 83 11.44 -11.30 5.81
N VAL A 84 10.60 -12.30 6.08
CA VAL A 84 9.94 -13.10 5.05
C VAL A 84 8.73 -12.32 4.55
N PHE A 85 8.90 -11.65 3.41
CA PHE A 85 7.81 -10.96 2.74
C PHE A 85 7.01 -11.96 1.89
N PRO A 86 5.69 -12.08 2.07
CA PRO A 86 4.87 -12.86 1.16
C PRO A 86 4.91 -12.20 -0.23
N TYR A 87 5.37 -12.95 -1.22
CA TYR A 87 5.43 -12.48 -2.60
C TYR A 87 4.08 -12.73 -3.27
N VAL A 88 3.37 -11.65 -3.59
CA VAL A 88 2.22 -11.70 -4.50
C VAL A 88 2.70 -11.12 -5.82
N GLU A 89 2.90 -11.97 -6.82
CA GLU A 89 3.02 -11.49 -8.19
C GLU A 89 1.64 -11.01 -8.63
N LEU A 90 1.41 -9.70 -8.54
CA LEU A 90 0.22 -9.10 -9.11
C LEU A 90 0.37 -9.17 -10.64
N PRO A 91 -0.60 -9.77 -11.36
CA PRO A 91 -0.68 -9.68 -12.81
C PRO A 91 -0.49 -8.23 -13.27
N PRO A 92 0.14 -7.98 -14.43
CA PRO A 92 0.25 -6.63 -15.00
C PRO A 92 -1.10 -5.88 -15.04
N ASP A 93 -2.18 -6.66 -15.12
CA ASP A 93 -3.56 -6.24 -15.32
C ASP A 93 -4.31 -5.95 -14.01
N PHE A 94 -3.62 -5.94 -12.85
CA PHE A 94 -4.26 -5.61 -11.56
C PHE A 94 -4.67 -4.13 -11.41
N ARG A 95 -4.54 -3.36 -12.50
CA ARG A 95 -5.40 -2.21 -12.80
C ARG A 95 -5.80 -2.20 -14.26
N ASP A 96 -6.61 -3.18 -14.69
CA ASP A 96 -7.60 -2.84 -15.68
C ASP A 96 -8.62 -1.92 -14.99
N PRO A 97 -8.79 -0.66 -15.40
CA PRO A 97 -9.93 0.10 -14.93
C PRO A 97 -11.17 -0.73 -15.28
N MET A 98 -12.04 -1.01 -14.31
CA MET A 98 -13.32 -1.66 -14.58
C MET A 98 -14.04 -0.78 -15.62
N ILE A 99 -14.01 -1.21 -16.89
CA ILE A 99 -14.66 -0.48 -17.97
C ILE A 99 -16.10 -0.94 -17.96
N GLU A 100 -16.98 -0.10 -17.43
CA GLU A 100 -18.41 -0.30 -17.63
C GLU A 100 -18.71 -0.14 -19.12
N VAL A 101 -19.12 -1.24 -19.75
CA VAL A 101 -19.50 -1.32 -21.15
C VAL A 101 -20.99 -1.62 -21.25
N ASP A 102 -21.64 -1.00 -22.22
CA ASP A 102 -22.98 -1.38 -22.65
C ASP A 102 -22.84 -2.56 -23.61
N PHE A 103 -23.21 -3.76 -23.16
CA PHE A 103 -23.09 -4.98 -23.95
C PHE A 103 -24.07 -5.05 -25.13
N ASP A 104 -25.15 -4.26 -25.10
CA ASP A 104 -26.12 -4.21 -26.22
C ASP A 104 -25.60 -3.34 -27.37
N GLN A 105 -24.82 -2.30 -27.06
CA GLN A 105 -24.25 -1.38 -28.05
C GLN A 105 -22.77 -1.59 -28.33
N GLY A 106 -22.08 -2.41 -27.54
CA GLY A 106 -20.64 -2.67 -27.67
C GLY A 106 -19.77 -1.44 -27.35
N GLU A 107 -20.33 -0.44 -26.68
CA GLU A 107 -19.67 0.83 -26.40
C GLU A 107 -19.41 1.02 -24.91
N ARG A 108 -18.36 1.79 -24.61
CA ARG A 108 -18.06 2.21 -23.23
C ARG A 108 -19.19 3.11 -22.71
N VAL A 109 -19.68 2.83 -21.51
CA VAL A 109 -20.72 3.65 -20.88
C VAL A 109 -20.15 5.04 -20.58
N GLN A 110 -20.69 6.05 -21.27
CA GLN A 110 -20.31 7.43 -21.03
C GLN A 110 -20.94 7.95 -19.73
N PRO A 111 -20.22 8.74 -18.92
CA PRO A 111 -20.70 9.17 -17.61
C PRO A 111 -22.01 9.97 -17.63
N GLU A 112 -22.23 10.71 -18.70
CA GLU A 112 -23.36 11.60 -18.92
C GLU A 112 -24.56 10.87 -19.55
N ARG A 113 -24.37 9.64 -20.03
CA ARG A 113 -25.43 8.85 -20.64
C ARG A 113 -26.50 8.52 -19.59
N ARG A 114 -27.76 8.53 -20.01
CA ARG A 114 -28.87 8.12 -19.15
C ARG A 114 -28.72 6.66 -18.73
N CYS A 115 -29.02 6.39 -17.47
CA CYS A 115 -28.96 5.05 -16.91
C CYS A 115 -30.02 4.15 -17.56
N TRP A 116 -29.64 2.91 -17.86
CA TRP A 116 -30.50 1.90 -18.50
C TRP A 116 -31.69 1.44 -17.64
N CYS A 117 -31.65 1.67 -16.33
CA CYS A 117 -32.74 1.33 -15.41
C CYS A 117 -33.99 2.21 -15.52
N GLY A 118 -33.99 3.23 -16.40
CA GLY A 118 -35.14 4.10 -16.62
C GLY A 118 -35.35 5.20 -15.55
N SER A 119 -34.40 5.41 -14.64
CA SER A 119 -34.51 6.44 -13.58
C SER A 119 -34.47 7.89 -14.08
N GLY A 120 -34.13 8.12 -15.35
CA GLY A 120 -33.92 9.45 -15.92
C GLY A 120 -32.63 10.14 -15.50
N LEU A 121 -31.85 9.54 -14.59
CA LEU A 121 -30.55 10.04 -14.13
C LEU A 121 -29.41 9.60 -15.06
N SER A 122 -28.28 10.31 -15.01
CA SER A 122 -27.06 9.85 -15.68
C SER A 122 -26.48 8.60 -15.00
N HIS A 123 -25.70 7.82 -15.73
CA HIS A 123 -25.13 6.55 -15.26
C HIS A 123 -24.38 6.71 -13.93
N PHE A 124 -23.53 7.72 -13.83
CA PHE A 124 -22.71 8.02 -12.64
C PHE A 124 -23.51 8.58 -11.47
N ARG A 125 -24.78 8.92 -11.67
CA ARG A 125 -25.71 9.33 -10.61
C ARG A 125 -26.66 8.21 -10.20
N CYS A 126 -26.55 7.03 -10.83
CA CYS A 126 -27.46 5.91 -10.61
C CYS A 126 -26.70 4.59 -10.39
N HIS A 127 -26.62 3.70 -11.39
CA HIS A 127 -26.01 2.37 -11.24
C HIS A 127 -24.47 2.40 -11.27
N GLY A 128 -23.87 3.36 -11.99
CA GLY A 128 -22.43 3.60 -11.98
C GLY A 128 -21.97 4.62 -10.93
N ARG A 129 -22.83 4.94 -9.94
CA ARG A 129 -22.45 5.88 -8.88
C ARG A 129 -21.44 5.23 -7.95
N ILE A 130 -20.43 6.00 -7.53
CA ILE A 130 -19.51 5.56 -6.49
C ILE A 130 -20.24 5.69 -5.13
N PRO A 131 -20.44 4.59 -4.39
CA PRO A 131 -21.11 4.64 -3.09
C PRO A 131 -20.28 5.43 -2.07
N GLY A 132 -20.96 6.11 -1.15
CA GLY A 132 -20.31 6.84 -0.06
C GLY A 132 -19.60 5.89 0.92
N THR A 133 -18.63 6.39 1.68
CA THR A 133 -17.83 5.60 2.64
C THR A 133 -18.68 4.85 3.66
N ILE A 134 -19.81 5.42 4.07
CA ILE A 134 -20.79 4.78 4.97
C ILE A 134 -21.50 3.60 4.28
N GLU A 135 -21.90 3.76 3.01
CA GLU A 135 -22.56 2.71 2.23
C GLU A 135 -21.58 1.55 1.94
N GLN A 136 -20.31 1.87 1.70
CA GLN A 136 -19.23 0.88 1.52
C GLN A 136 -18.96 0.06 2.78
N GLY A 137 -19.04 0.67 3.97
CA GLY A 137 -18.81 -0.02 5.25
C GLY A 137 -19.92 -1.00 5.67
N ILE A 138 -21.13 -0.88 5.10
CA ILE A 138 -22.31 -1.69 5.50
C ILE A 138 -22.47 -2.94 4.59
N GLY A 139 -21.61 -3.12 3.59
CA GLY A 139 -21.50 -4.39 2.84
C GLY A 139 -22.73 -4.75 1.99
N LYS A 140 -23.53 -3.78 1.55
CA LYS A 140 -24.67 -4.02 0.65
C LYS A 140 -24.41 -3.34 -0.68
N PHE A 141 -23.97 -4.07 -1.70
CA PHE A 141 -24.38 -3.80 -3.09
C PHE A 141 -24.04 -4.98 -4.01
N TRP A 142 -25.01 -5.86 -4.20
CA TRP A 142 -25.19 -6.64 -5.44
C TRP A 142 -26.68 -6.59 -5.77
N PRO A 143 -27.10 -6.09 -6.95
CA PRO A 143 -28.45 -6.35 -7.41
C PRO A 143 -28.49 -7.79 -7.90
N ILE A 144 -29.22 -8.63 -7.17
CA ILE A 144 -29.72 -9.91 -7.65
C ILE A 144 -30.48 -9.62 -8.95
N ILE A 145 -29.98 -10.11 -10.09
CA ILE A 145 -30.71 -10.09 -11.35
C ILE A 145 -31.84 -11.12 -11.20
N PRO A 146 -33.13 -10.74 -11.19
CA PRO A 146 -34.19 -11.72 -11.40
C PRO A 146 -34.20 -12.10 -12.89
N ARG A 147 -34.34 -13.40 -13.17
CA ARG A 147 -34.61 -13.93 -14.51
C ARG A 147 -35.92 -13.42 -15.08
#